data_AF-J3CM67-F1
#
_entry.id   AF-J3CM67-F1
#
_cell.length_a   1.000
_cell.length_b   1.000
_cell.length_c   1.000
_cell.angle_alpha   90.00
_cell.angle_beta   90.00
_cell.angle_gamma   90.00
#
_symmetry.space_group_name_H-M   'P 1'
#
loop_
_entity.id
_entity.type
_entity.pdbx_description
1 polymer ?
#
loop_
_entity_poly.entity_id
_entity_poly.type
_entity_poly.pdbx_seq_one_letter_code
_entity_poly.pdbx_strand_id
1 'polypeptide(L)'
;MYSNIGFFLPNHMKINLINNKLKYYCFLPVLLMAFIVSCEKQPISKDHKVDLFADERQEGKAYIMNADECYDGSDLVLTSSEMKLVDSSSSRGKAIFIYKVSSGTLLKTKTDSVMKYPFEFLSNQRLKLKKDSMYVFLKKLDGYRLIAEEKHLKYKWLKAAPVYSVSEEK
;
A
#
# COMPACT_ATOMS: atom_id res chain seq x y z
N MET A 1 -19.84 10.46 61.31
CA MET A 1 -19.91 10.71 62.76
C MET A 1 -18.50 10.50 63.31
N TYR A 2 -17.95 11.51 63.99
CA TYR A 2 -16.57 11.58 64.48
C TYR A 2 -16.17 10.39 65.35
N SER A 3 -14.90 9.96 65.31
CA SER A 3 -14.10 9.94 66.53
C SER A 3 -12.59 9.84 66.24
N ASN A 4 -11.86 10.74 66.90
CA ASN A 4 -10.42 10.74 67.12
C ASN A 4 -10.01 9.66 68.14
N ILE A 5 -8.69 9.62 68.43
CA ILE A 5 -7.94 9.00 69.54
C ILE A 5 -6.99 7.95 68.95
N GLY A 6 -5.70 8.18 68.74
CA GLY A 6 -4.74 9.01 69.46
C GLY A 6 -3.95 8.13 70.42
N PHE A 7 -2.62 8.04 70.29
CA PHE A 7 -1.76 7.73 71.43
C PHE A 7 -0.27 8.01 71.15
N PHE A 8 0.26 9.01 71.89
CA PHE A 8 1.58 9.07 72.54
C PHE A 8 2.87 8.73 71.74
N LEU A 9 3.64 9.78 71.45
CA LEU A 9 5.11 9.81 71.71
C LEU A 9 5.31 9.90 73.25
N PRO A 10 6.45 9.53 73.89
CA PRO A 10 7.81 9.91 73.46
C PRO A 10 9.00 9.01 73.95
N ASN A 11 10.22 9.53 73.78
CA ASN A 11 11.45 9.33 74.57
C ASN A 11 12.50 8.29 74.13
N HIS A 12 13.51 8.81 73.43
CA HIS A 12 14.93 8.91 73.85
C HIS A 12 15.48 7.78 74.76
N MET A 13 16.42 6.99 74.23
CA MET A 13 17.54 6.47 75.03
C MET A 13 18.75 6.13 74.15
N LYS A 14 19.86 6.85 74.37
CA LYS A 14 21.20 6.51 73.90
C LYS A 14 21.68 5.26 74.63
N ILE A 15 22.06 4.21 73.93
CA ILE A 15 23.07 3.24 74.43
C ILE A 15 23.94 2.82 73.25
N ASN A 16 25.19 3.29 73.30
CA ASN A 16 26.33 2.73 72.57
C ASN A 16 26.62 1.31 73.09
N LEU A 17 27.29 0.54 72.23
CA LEU A 17 28.02 -0.69 72.49
C LEU A 17 27.27 -1.96 72.09
N ILE A 18 28.07 -2.92 71.59
CA ILE A 18 27.81 -4.38 71.53
C ILE A 18 27.27 -4.86 70.17
N ASN A 19 28.17 -5.10 69.20
CA ASN A 19 28.75 -6.44 68.97
C ASN A 19 29.25 -6.70 67.55
N ASN A 20 30.31 -7.52 67.48
CA ASN A 20 30.99 -8.04 66.29
C ASN A 20 30.08 -8.84 65.32
N LYS A 21 28.76 -8.94 65.58
CA LYS A 21 27.74 -9.49 64.69
C LYS A 21 27.21 -8.47 63.66
N LEU A 22 27.44 -7.18 63.86
CA LEU A 22 27.05 -6.13 62.90
C LEU A 22 27.90 -6.17 61.61
N LYS A 23 29.15 -6.65 61.69
CA LYS A 23 30.03 -6.80 60.51
C LYS A 23 29.48 -7.80 59.48
N TYR A 24 28.87 -8.89 59.95
CA TYR A 24 28.24 -9.89 59.07
C TYR A 24 26.95 -9.36 58.44
N TYR A 25 26.17 -8.57 59.17
CA TYR A 25 24.94 -7.97 58.65
C TYR A 25 25.18 -6.85 57.63
N CYS A 26 26.32 -6.15 57.69
CA CYS A 26 26.71 -5.18 56.67
C CYS A 26 27.35 -5.80 55.42
N PHE A 27 27.94 -7.00 55.52
CA PHE A 27 28.60 -7.64 54.36
C PHE A 27 27.59 -8.26 53.38
N LEU A 28 26.48 -8.80 53.90
CA LEU A 28 25.42 -9.42 53.10
C LEU A 28 24.73 -8.47 52.08
N PRO A 29 24.32 -7.23 52.45
CA PRO A 29 23.72 -6.31 51.48
C PRO A 29 24.73 -5.80 50.44
N VAL A 30 26.02 -5.68 50.79
CA VAL A 30 27.06 -5.24 49.85
C VAL A 30 27.32 -6.31 48.79
N LEU A 31 27.32 -7.60 49.17
CA LEU A 31 27.46 -8.71 48.23
C LEU A 31 26.23 -8.86 47.32
N LEU A 32 25.03 -8.61 47.83
CA LEU A 32 23.80 -8.56 47.03
C LEU A 32 23.81 -7.41 46.01
N MET A 33 24.36 -6.23 46.36
CA MET A 33 24.47 -5.09 45.45
C MET A 33 25.45 -5.34 44.29
N ALA A 34 26.46 -6.19 44.46
CA ALA A 34 27.41 -6.54 43.39
C ALA A 34 26.78 -7.40 42.28
N PHE A 35 25.77 -8.23 42.61
CA PHE A 35 25.07 -9.06 41.62
C PHE A 35 24.07 -8.29 40.75
N ILE A 36 23.60 -7.11 41.19
CA ILE A 36 22.59 -6.32 40.46
C ILE A 36 23.21 -5.48 39.33
N VAL A 37 24.53 -5.28 39.33
CA VAL A 37 25.24 -4.49 38.30
C VAL A 37 25.62 -5.33 37.08
N SER A 38 25.56 -6.67 37.17
CA SER A 38 25.82 -7.57 36.04
C SER A 38 24.54 -7.86 35.23
N CYS A 39 23.86 -6.81 34.79
CA CYS A 39 22.82 -6.91 33.78
C CYS A 39 23.37 -6.32 32.48
N GLU A 40 24.26 -7.09 31.85
CA GLU A 40 24.75 -6.76 30.52
C GLU A 40 23.58 -6.90 29.55
N LYS A 41 23.02 -5.76 29.10
CA LYS A 41 21.97 -5.73 28.09
C LYS A 41 22.55 -6.30 26.81
N GLN A 42 22.26 -7.56 26.52
CA GLN A 42 22.47 -8.10 25.19
C GLN A 42 21.65 -7.25 24.21
N PRO A 43 22.26 -6.60 23.20
CA PRO A 43 21.51 -5.89 22.19
C PRO A 43 20.64 -6.94 21.51
N ILE A 44 19.31 -6.75 21.58
CA ILE A 44 18.34 -7.57 20.85
C ILE A 44 18.85 -7.68 19.43
N SER A 45 19.32 -8.88 19.09
CA SER A 45 19.95 -9.16 17.81
C SER A 45 19.00 -8.71 16.73
N LYS A 46 19.52 -7.83 15.87
CA LYS A 46 18.94 -7.26 14.65
C LYS A 46 17.77 -8.11 14.14
N ASP A 47 16.63 -7.45 13.99
CA ASP A 47 15.42 -7.90 13.29
C ASP A 47 15.79 -8.78 12.08
N HIS A 48 15.92 -10.09 12.30
CA HIS A 48 16.20 -11.05 11.26
C HIS A 48 14.89 -11.24 10.52
N LYS A 49 14.58 -10.32 9.61
CA LYS A 49 13.61 -10.53 8.53
C LYS A 49 14.15 -11.60 7.59
N VAL A 50 14.32 -12.81 8.11
CA VAL A 50 14.47 -14.00 7.28
C VAL A 50 13.10 -14.20 6.67
N ASP A 51 13.01 -13.81 5.41
CA ASP A 51 11.80 -13.94 4.63
C ASP A 51 11.59 -15.43 4.33
N LEU A 52 10.86 -16.11 5.21
CA LEU A 52 10.57 -17.55 5.14
C LEU A 52 9.82 -17.96 3.86
N PHE A 53 9.35 -16.98 3.09
CA PHE A 53 8.59 -17.17 1.86
C PHE A 53 9.36 -16.72 0.61
N ALA A 54 10.66 -16.49 0.72
CA ALA A 54 11.49 -16.08 -0.42
C ALA A 54 11.36 -17.04 -1.60
N ASP A 55 11.36 -18.35 -1.33
CA ASP A 55 11.26 -19.41 -2.35
C ASP A 55 9.81 -19.70 -2.79
N GLU A 56 8.81 -19.29 -2.00
CA GLU A 56 7.38 -19.46 -2.30
C GLU A 56 6.77 -18.26 -3.05
N ARG A 57 7.49 -17.14 -3.13
CA ARG A 57 7.13 -16.02 -4.02
C ARG A 57 7.41 -16.43 -5.46
N GLN A 58 6.53 -17.26 -6.01
CA GLN A 58 6.33 -17.27 -7.44
C GLN A 58 5.76 -15.91 -7.82
N GLU A 59 6.62 -14.98 -8.23
CA GLU A 59 6.22 -13.79 -8.97
C GLU A 59 5.50 -14.28 -10.21
N GLY A 60 4.18 -14.43 -10.11
CA GLY A 60 3.33 -14.73 -11.25
C GLY A 60 3.53 -13.61 -12.25
N LYS A 61 4.39 -13.84 -13.25
CA LYS A 61 4.61 -12.89 -14.34
C LYS A 61 3.24 -12.63 -14.94
N ALA A 62 2.72 -11.43 -14.71
CA ALA A 62 1.45 -11.04 -15.30
C ALA A 62 1.62 -11.13 -16.81
N TYR A 63 0.80 -11.97 -17.44
CA TYR A 63 0.79 -12.09 -18.90
C TYR A 63 0.62 -10.71 -19.53
N ILE A 64 1.50 -10.35 -20.46
CA ILE A 64 1.44 -9.11 -21.23
C ILE A 64 1.04 -9.51 -22.65
N MET A 65 -0.10 -9.00 -23.11
CA MET A 65 -0.57 -9.25 -24.47
C MET A 65 0.34 -8.57 -25.49
N ASN A 66 0.55 -9.22 -26.63
CA ASN A 66 1.19 -8.62 -27.80
C ASN A 66 0.29 -7.60 -28.49
N ALA A 67 0.82 -6.77 -29.39
CA ALA A 67 0.06 -5.74 -30.09
C ALA A 67 -1.09 -6.33 -30.93
N ASP A 68 -0.83 -7.41 -31.67
CA ASP A 68 -1.84 -8.09 -32.50
C ASP A 68 -2.95 -8.71 -31.62
N GLU A 69 -2.57 -9.36 -30.52
CA GLU A 69 -3.53 -9.89 -29.54
C GLU A 69 -4.37 -8.77 -28.91
N CYS A 70 -3.77 -7.61 -28.63
CA CYS A 70 -4.49 -6.44 -28.15
C CYS A 70 -5.47 -5.92 -29.20
N TYR A 71 -5.05 -5.90 -30.46
CA TYR A 71 -5.89 -5.46 -31.57
C TYR A 71 -7.10 -6.38 -31.75
N ASP A 72 -6.88 -7.69 -31.72
CA ASP A 72 -7.92 -8.71 -31.86
C ASP A 72 -8.87 -8.78 -30.67
N GLY A 73 -8.33 -8.67 -29.45
CA GLY A 73 -9.10 -8.68 -28.22
C GLY A 73 -9.92 -7.41 -27.95
N SER A 74 -9.67 -6.34 -28.71
CA SER A 74 -10.35 -5.04 -28.57
C SER A 74 -11.58 -4.93 -29.46
N ASP A 75 -12.64 -4.36 -28.88
CA ASP A 75 -13.82 -3.96 -29.65
C ASP A 75 -13.61 -2.61 -30.35
N LEU A 76 -12.69 -1.80 -29.81
CA LEU A 76 -12.38 -0.46 -30.30
C LEU A 76 -10.87 -0.22 -30.15
N VAL A 77 -10.22 0.19 -31.23
CA VAL A 77 -8.80 0.57 -31.25
C VAL A 77 -8.69 1.95 -31.88
N LEU A 78 -7.99 2.85 -31.19
CA LEU A 78 -7.71 4.20 -31.67
C LEU A 78 -6.30 4.62 -31.30
N THR A 79 -5.79 5.63 -31.98
CA THR A 79 -4.55 6.30 -31.61
C THR A 79 -4.86 7.68 -31.05
N SER A 80 -4.22 8.04 -29.94
CA SER A 80 -4.40 9.33 -29.30
C SER A 80 -3.14 9.75 -28.56
N SER A 81 -2.79 11.03 -28.67
CA SER A 81 -1.80 11.72 -27.85
C SER A 81 -2.44 12.51 -26.70
N GLU A 82 -3.73 12.84 -26.81
CA GLU A 82 -4.44 13.72 -25.88
C GLU A 82 -5.32 12.94 -24.89
N MET A 83 -4.66 12.27 -23.94
CA MET A 83 -5.31 11.48 -22.92
C MET A 83 -4.93 11.96 -21.51
N LYS A 84 -5.92 12.09 -20.62
CA LYS A 84 -5.71 12.57 -19.24
C LYS A 84 -6.48 11.70 -18.25
N LEU A 85 -5.90 11.51 -17.06
CA LEU A 85 -6.60 10.91 -15.93
C LEU A 85 -7.58 11.95 -15.37
N VAL A 86 -8.87 11.59 -15.26
CA VAL A 86 -9.92 12.47 -14.73
C VAL A 86 -10.20 12.14 -13.28
N ASP A 87 -10.33 10.86 -12.96
CA ASP A 87 -10.73 10.41 -11.64
C ASP A 87 -10.04 9.09 -11.27
N SER A 88 -9.86 8.86 -9.97
CA SER A 88 -9.31 7.61 -9.45
C SER A 88 -9.93 7.27 -8.12
N SER A 89 -10.39 6.02 -7.97
CA SER A 89 -10.92 5.48 -6.73
C SER A 89 -10.11 4.25 -6.31
N SER A 90 -9.50 4.30 -5.12
CA SER A 90 -8.69 3.21 -4.56
C SER A 90 -9.01 2.89 -3.10
N SER A 91 -10.10 3.44 -2.55
CA SER A 91 -10.33 3.42 -1.10
C SER A 91 -10.87 2.09 -0.58
N ARG A 92 -11.75 1.41 -1.32
CA ARG A 92 -12.36 0.14 -0.91
C ARG A 92 -12.41 -0.83 -2.10
N GLY A 93 -11.47 -1.77 -2.17
CA GLY A 93 -11.44 -2.81 -3.20
C GLY A 93 -10.51 -2.51 -4.38
N LYS A 94 -10.86 -3.02 -5.57
CA LYS A 94 -10.03 -2.88 -6.78
C LYS A 94 -9.94 -1.41 -7.19
N ALA A 95 -8.71 -0.94 -7.42
CA ALA A 95 -8.49 0.42 -7.90
C ALA A 95 -9.09 0.63 -9.29
N ILE A 96 -9.77 1.75 -9.48
CA ILE A 96 -10.41 2.15 -10.72
C ILE A 96 -9.88 3.51 -11.11
N PHE A 97 -9.56 3.67 -12.38
CA PHE A 97 -9.04 4.90 -12.98
C PHE A 97 -9.91 5.27 -14.17
N ILE A 98 -10.39 6.51 -14.22
CA ILE A 98 -11.18 7.02 -15.33
C ILE A 98 -10.30 7.95 -16.14
N TYR A 99 -10.20 7.67 -17.44
CA TYR A 99 -9.43 8.46 -18.37
C TYR A 99 -10.33 9.10 -19.41
N LYS A 100 -9.98 10.32 -19.81
CA LYS A 100 -10.65 11.07 -20.87
C LYS A 100 -9.74 11.18 -22.08
N VAL A 101 -10.30 10.86 -23.24
CA VAL A 101 -9.68 11.01 -24.55
C VAL A 101 -10.30 12.22 -25.23
N SER A 102 -9.48 13.22 -25.53
CA SER A 102 -9.96 14.49 -26.10
C SER A 102 -10.06 14.45 -27.61
N SER A 103 -9.12 13.76 -28.26
CA SER A 103 -9.04 13.61 -29.71
C SER A 103 -8.29 12.32 -30.06
N GLY A 104 -8.44 11.83 -31.29
CA GLY A 104 -7.70 10.66 -31.77
C GLY A 104 -8.17 10.19 -33.14
N THR A 105 -7.42 9.23 -33.69
CA THR A 105 -7.72 8.59 -34.97
C THR A 105 -8.24 7.18 -34.72
N LEU A 106 -9.43 6.88 -35.23
CA LEU A 106 -10.04 5.56 -35.13
C LEU A 106 -9.36 4.56 -36.08
N LEU A 107 -8.93 3.41 -35.55
CA LEU A 107 -8.30 2.33 -36.34
C LEU A 107 -9.22 1.13 -36.52
N LYS A 108 -9.94 0.75 -35.45
CA LYS A 108 -10.86 -0.39 -35.44
C LYS A 108 -12.08 -0.05 -34.64
N THR A 109 -13.26 -0.36 -35.15
CA THR A 109 -14.50 -0.40 -34.37
C THR A 109 -15.29 -1.65 -34.76
N LYS A 110 -15.80 -2.37 -33.76
CA LYS A 110 -16.70 -3.50 -33.97
C LYS A 110 -18.16 -3.06 -34.15
N THR A 111 -18.47 -1.82 -33.78
CA THR A 111 -19.82 -1.24 -33.89
C THR A 111 -19.80 -0.12 -34.92
N ASP A 112 -20.79 -0.08 -35.82
CA ASP A 112 -20.90 0.95 -36.88
C ASP A 112 -21.20 2.37 -36.35
N SER A 113 -21.10 2.59 -35.04
CA SER A 113 -21.34 3.89 -34.42
C SER A 113 -20.12 4.80 -34.57
N VAL A 114 -20.33 5.96 -35.18
CA VAL A 114 -19.37 7.06 -35.21
C VAL A 114 -19.01 7.45 -33.78
N MET A 115 -17.71 7.39 -33.44
CA MET A 115 -17.22 7.77 -32.13
C MET A 115 -17.19 9.29 -32.00
N LYS A 116 -17.79 9.82 -30.92
CA LYS A 116 -17.78 11.26 -30.62
C LYS A 116 -16.74 11.54 -29.55
N TYR A 117 -15.93 12.56 -29.77
CA TYR A 117 -14.98 13.10 -28.80
C TYR A 117 -15.56 14.34 -28.10
N PRO A 118 -15.17 14.63 -26.85
CA PRO A 118 -14.36 13.80 -25.97
C PRO A 118 -15.18 12.67 -25.35
N PHE A 119 -14.53 11.55 -25.01
CA PHE A 119 -15.18 10.45 -24.29
C PHE A 119 -14.31 9.92 -23.16
N GLU A 120 -14.95 9.21 -22.23
CA GLU A 120 -14.30 8.65 -21.05
C GLU A 120 -14.36 7.13 -21.05
N PHE A 121 -13.33 6.51 -20.48
CA PHE A 121 -13.25 5.06 -20.32
C PHE A 121 -12.64 4.66 -18.98
N LEU A 122 -12.95 3.44 -18.56
CA LEU A 122 -12.54 2.88 -17.28
C LEU A 122 -11.30 1.99 -17.42
N SER A 123 -10.34 2.11 -16.51
CA SER A 123 -9.22 1.17 -16.38
C SER A 123 -9.12 0.64 -14.96
N ASN A 124 -8.82 -0.65 -14.83
CA ASN A 124 -8.56 -1.30 -13.54
C ASN A 124 -7.09 -1.20 -13.12
N GLN A 125 -6.25 -0.60 -13.96
CA GLN A 125 -4.82 -0.42 -13.72
C GLN A 125 -4.41 1.01 -14.08
N ARG A 126 -3.40 1.53 -13.37
CA ARG A 126 -2.87 2.84 -13.68
C ARG A 126 -2.04 2.77 -14.97
N LEU A 127 -2.53 3.41 -16.01
CA LEU A 127 -1.88 3.49 -17.31
C LEU A 127 -0.74 4.50 -17.26
N LYS A 128 0.44 4.09 -17.76
CA LYS A 128 1.61 4.96 -17.93
C LYS A 128 1.48 5.71 -19.24
N LEU A 129 0.81 6.86 -19.19
CA LEU A 129 0.64 7.72 -20.37
C LEU A 129 1.98 8.36 -20.74
N LYS A 130 2.35 8.26 -22.01
CA LYS A 130 3.45 9.01 -22.63
C LYS A 130 2.92 10.34 -23.21
N LYS A 131 3.78 11.19 -23.75
CA LYS A 131 3.34 12.41 -24.46
C LYS A 131 3.04 12.17 -25.93
N ASP A 132 3.59 11.11 -26.50
CA ASP A 132 3.48 10.78 -27.92
C ASP A 132 2.14 10.09 -28.23
N SER A 133 1.83 9.93 -29.53
CA SER A 133 0.67 9.15 -29.95
C SER A 133 0.78 7.71 -29.46
N MET A 134 -0.28 7.22 -28.82
CA MET A 134 -0.34 5.87 -28.27
C MET A 134 -1.56 5.13 -28.77
N TYR A 135 -1.44 3.81 -28.85
CA TYR A 135 -2.57 2.94 -29.11
C TYR A 135 -3.41 2.77 -27.85
N VAL A 136 -4.72 2.93 -28.03
CA VAL A 136 -5.73 2.81 -26.99
C VAL A 136 -6.61 1.62 -27.33
N PHE A 137 -6.45 0.55 -26.55
CA PHE A 137 -7.14 -0.73 -26.73
C PHE A 137 -8.32 -0.82 -25.77
N LEU A 138 -9.53 -0.77 -26.34
CA LEU A 138 -10.76 -0.67 -25.58
C LEU A 138 -11.68 -1.85 -25.87
N LYS A 139 -12.31 -2.33 -24.81
CA LYS A 139 -13.36 -3.35 -24.83
C LYS A 139 -14.67 -2.73 -24.33
N LYS A 140 -15.80 -3.25 -24.77
CA LYS A 140 -17.10 -2.83 -24.24
C LYS A 140 -17.11 -2.97 -22.71
N LEU A 141 -17.63 -1.95 -22.04
CA LEU A 141 -17.76 -1.97 -20.59
C LEU A 141 -18.70 -3.10 -20.19
N ASP A 142 -18.24 -3.90 -19.25
CA ASP A 142 -19.00 -4.98 -18.65
C ASP A 142 -18.84 -4.87 -17.13
N GLY A 143 -19.98 -4.80 -16.43
CA GLY A 143 -20.08 -4.39 -15.04
C GLY A 143 -20.22 -2.87 -14.85
N TYR A 144 -19.99 -2.41 -13.61
CA TYR A 144 -19.95 -0.99 -13.20
C TYR A 144 -21.18 -0.14 -13.56
N ARG A 145 -22.39 -0.74 -13.58
CA ARG A 145 -23.65 -0.07 -14.00
C ARG A 145 -23.85 1.34 -13.43
N LEU A 146 -23.66 1.51 -12.11
CA LEU A 146 -23.87 2.79 -11.43
C LEU A 146 -22.93 3.89 -11.97
N ILE A 147 -21.63 3.60 -12.04
CA ILE A 147 -20.61 4.54 -12.51
C ILE A 147 -20.76 4.76 -14.03
N ALA A 148 -21.12 3.71 -14.76
CA ALA A 148 -21.34 3.77 -16.19
C ALA A 148 -22.49 4.70 -16.57
N GLU A 149 -23.57 4.71 -15.79
CA GLU A 149 -24.70 5.59 -16.00
C GLU A 149 -24.38 7.03 -15.61
N GLU A 150 -23.77 7.23 -14.43
CA GLU A 150 -23.41 8.55 -13.91
C GLU A 150 -22.37 9.29 -14.79
N LYS A 151 -21.37 8.56 -15.30
CA LYS A 151 -20.26 9.10 -16.09
C LYS A 151 -20.39 8.81 -17.60
N HIS A 152 -21.49 8.21 -18.03
CA HIS A 152 -21.74 7.78 -19.42
C HIS A 152 -20.61 6.93 -20.03
N LEU A 153 -20.00 6.05 -19.23
CA LEU A 153 -18.88 5.19 -19.66
C LEU A 153 -19.38 4.04 -20.53
N LYS A 154 -18.80 3.90 -21.72
CA LYS A 154 -19.15 2.82 -22.68
C LYS A 154 -18.07 1.75 -22.80
N TYR A 155 -16.83 2.11 -22.50
CA TYR A 155 -15.66 1.29 -22.75
C TYR A 155 -14.80 1.13 -21.51
N LYS A 156 -14.07 0.02 -21.46
CA LYS A 156 -13.01 -0.25 -20.51
C LYS A 156 -11.70 -0.56 -21.23
N TRP A 157 -10.58 -0.28 -20.57
CA TRP A 157 -9.26 -0.69 -21.02
C TRP A 157 -9.19 -2.22 -21.13
N LEU A 158 -8.55 -2.71 -22.18
CA LEU A 158 -8.33 -4.14 -22.36
C LEU A 158 -7.45 -4.69 -21.23
N LYS A 159 -7.95 -5.72 -20.55
CA LYS A 159 -7.21 -6.38 -19.46
C LYS A 159 -5.90 -6.95 -20.03
N ALA A 160 -4.78 -6.71 -19.36
CA ALA A 160 -3.43 -7.13 -19.76
C ALA A 160 -2.82 -6.41 -20.98
N ALA A 161 -3.50 -5.42 -21.56
CA ALA A 161 -2.91 -4.61 -22.63
C ALA A 161 -1.91 -3.59 -22.06
N PRO A 162 -0.65 -3.58 -22.52
CA PRO A 162 0.29 -2.52 -22.20
C PRO A 162 0.01 -1.26 -23.04
N VAL A 163 0.65 -0.15 -22.67
CA VAL A 163 0.56 1.11 -23.42
C VAL A 163 1.62 1.10 -24.52
N TYR A 164 1.20 0.84 -25.75
CA TYR A 164 2.06 0.90 -26.92
C TYR A 164 2.13 2.32 -27.48
N SER A 165 3.34 2.81 -27.72
CA SER A 165 3.56 4.04 -28.51
C SER A 165 3.42 3.70 -29.99
N VAL A 166 2.79 4.59 -30.75
CA VAL A 166 2.80 4.53 -32.21
C VAL A 166 4.22 4.91 -32.63
N SER A 167 5.00 3.93 -33.06
CA SER A 167 6.23 4.23 -33.80
C SER A 167 5.80 4.82 -35.13
N GLU A 168 6.14 6.09 -35.36
CA GLU A 168 6.05 6.68 -36.69
C GLU A 168 6.95 5.85 -37.61
N GLU A 169 6.34 5.06 -38.50
CA GLU A 169 7.08 4.44 -39.60
C GLU A 169 7.70 5.57 -40.42
N LYS A 170 9.03 5.59 -40.46
CA LYS A 170 9.82 6.50 -41.28
C LYS A 170 9.88 6.02 -42.71
#